data_AF-A0A820ISP8-F1
#
_entry.id   AF-A0A820ISP8-F1
#
_cell.length_a   1.000
_cell.length_b   1.000
_cell.length_c   1.000
_cell.angle_alpha   90.00
_cell.angle_beta   90.00
_cell.angle_gamma   90.00
#
_symmetry.space_group_name_H-M   'P 1'
#
loop_
_entity.id
_entity.type
_entity.pdbx_description
1 polymer ?
#
loop_
_entity_poly.entity_id
_entity_poly.type
_entity_poly.pdbx_seq_one_letter_code
_entity_poly.pdbx_strand_id
1 'polypeptide(L)'
;MLNACQELVQLIQKQGRKWQKAIQFERDARIRMERMCEEVASQSAKLEKRMHRASRKDQSAIKTSDIRNTNEDSLSSDSDEFHDAESAFRIPLQQHTSNDDNKSNIVDDDVSSYGDDDDESESEEREENLPVVIVKRSKNTGTANNIPSTTPTVKTTNNVQRTTTSKRKRRDRIPERPNYSINLWSIIKNCVGKDLSKIPIPVNFSEPLSMLQRITEELEYSSVLDAAAKTNNNWEQLAYVAAFTVSSYSTTATRINKPFNPLLGETFECDRTDDLGWRSMAEQVSHHPPAVATHSEGQGWTLYQEFTMGSKFRGQYLSITPLGYSHLIFKNTGNHFTWKKVTTLVNNIIVGKLWIDNVGEMDIINHTTKDTCKLKYFQYSYFSKDVPRKVTGVITDSNSQARWVLSGTWTEKIEGGPVESTSDHNTHSHHMETHNMKVLWQRKMPPAYMEKMYNFTELAIELNEDEPGVAPTDSRRRPDQRLMEEGRWDEANQEKLRVEEKQRQTRKIREVHGSGTDSYKPKWFIKQFDSMTNSDVHVFTNQYWESKLKQDWSRCDDIF
;
A
#
# COMPACT_ATOMS: atom_id res chain seq x y z
N MET A 1 31.88 -62.10 -13.96
CA MET A 1 31.59 -60.86 -14.73
C MET A 1 30.16 -60.87 -15.30
N LEU A 2 29.77 -61.89 -16.08
CA LEU A 2 28.40 -62.05 -16.61
C LEU A 2 27.29 -62.01 -15.53
N ASN A 3 27.45 -62.77 -14.43
CA ASN A 3 26.44 -62.80 -13.36
C ASN A 3 26.25 -61.44 -12.67
N ALA A 4 27.33 -60.69 -12.44
CA ALA A 4 27.27 -59.36 -11.83
C ALA A 4 26.60 -58.33 -12.74
N CYS A 5 26.82 -58.42 -14.06
CA CYS A 5 26.10 -57.58 -15.04
C CYS A 5 24.61 -57.90 -15.06
N GLN A 6 24.25 -59.17 -14.91
CA GLN A 6 22.86 -59.63 -14.93
C GLN A 6 22.10 -59.17 -13.67
N GLU A 7 22.75 -59.22 -12.50
CA GLU A 7 22.22 -58.67 -11.25
C GLU A 7 22.04 -57.15 -11.32
N LEU A 8 23.00 -56.42 -11.90
CA LEU A 8 22.89 -54.97 -12.08
C LEU A 8 21.71 -54.60 -12.98
N VAL A 9 21.50 -55.31 -14.09
CA VAL A 9 20.36 -55.09 -15.00
C VAL A 9 19.03 -55.34 -14.28
N GLN A 10 18.93 -56.42 -13.50
CA GLN A 10 17.73 -56.71 -12.72
C GLN A 10 17.47 -55.64 -11.65
N LEU A 11 18.51 -55.14 -10.99
CA LEU A 11 18.40 -54.07 -10.00
C LEU A 11 17.92 -52.77 -10.65
N ILE A 12 18.49 -52.38 -11.79
CA ILE A 12 18.09 -51.19 -12.54
C ILE A 12 16.64 -51.30 -13.02
N GLN A 13 16.22 -52.47 -13.52
CA GLN A 13 14.82 -52.69 -13.92
C GLN A 13 13.85 -52.60 -12.74
N LYS A 14 14.22 -53.18 -11.59
CA LYS A 14 13.41 -53.13 -10.36
C LYS A 14 13.27 -51.70 -9.84
N GLN A 15 14.37 -50.94 -9.82
CA GLN A 15 14.35 -49.53 -9.41
C GLN A 15 13.60 -48.65 -10.42
N GLY A 16 13.79 -48.88 -11.72
CA GLY A 16 13.08 -48.17 -12.78
C GLY A 16 11.57 -48.31 -12.67
N ARG A 17 11.06 -49.53 -12.41
CA ARG A 17 9.63 -49.75 -12.14
C ARG A 17 9.14 -49.04 -10.89
N LYS A 18 9.96 -48.97 -9.84
CA LYS A 18 9.62 -48.25 -8.60
C LYS A 18 9.51 -46.74 -8.84
N TRP A 19 10.46 -46.17 -9.59
CA TRP A 19 10.45 -44.75 -9.96
C TRP A 19 9.27 -44.41 -10.89
N GLN A 20 8.95 -45.25 -11.87
CA GLN A 20 7.77 -45.04 -12.72
C GLN A 20 6.47 -45.00 -11.90
N LYS A 21 6.31 -45.90 -10.92
CA LYS A 21 5.15 -45.88 -10.02
C LYS A 21 5.09 -44.63 -9.15
N ALA A 22 6.23 -44.18 -8.62
CA ALA A 22 6.30 -42.96 -7.81
C ALA A 22 5.95 -41.70 -8.64
N ILE A 23 6.48 -41.60 -9.87
CA ILE A 23 6.18 -40.49 -10.78
C ILE A 23 4.70 -40.51 -11.18
N GLN A 24 4.13 -41.68 -11.45
CA GLN A 24 2.70 -41.79 -11.77
C GLN A 24 1.82 -41.37 -10.58
N PHE A 25 2.19 -41.79 -9.36
CA PHE A 25 1.48 -41.40 -8.15
C PHE A 25 1.49 -39.88 -7.92
N GLU A 26 2.66 -39.24 -8.06
CA GLU A 26 2.79 -37.78 -7.97
C GLU A 26 1.98 -37.06 -9.06
N ARG A 27 1.99 -37.58 -10.29
CA ARG A 27 1.19 -37.03 -11.40
C ARG A 27 -0.31 -37.13 -11.11
N ASP A 28 -0.77 -38.27 -10.61
CA ASP A 28 -2.17 -38.47 -10.26
C ASP A 28 -2.59 -37.62 -9.04
N ALA A 29 -1.69 -37.44 -8.06
CA ALA A 29 -1.90 -36.55 -6.92
C ALA A 29 -2.03 -35.09 -7.36
N ARG A 30 -1.15 -34.64 -8.27
CA ARG A 30 -1.22 -33.30 -8.86
C ARG A 30 -2.53 -33.07 -9.60
N ILE A 31 -2.96 -34.02 -10.45
CA ILE A 31 -4.23 -33.90 -11.20
C ILE A 31 -5.42 -33.83 -10.23
N ARG A 32 -5.41 -34.62 -9.15
CA ARG A 32 -6.46 -34.55 -8.11
C ARG A 32 -6.48 -33.18 -7.42
N MET A 33 -5.31 -32.64 -7.06
CA MET A 33 -5.23 -31.32 -6.43
C MET A 33 -5.67 -30.21 -7.39
N GLU A 34 -5.31 -30.29 -8.68
CA GLU A 34 -5.76 -29.35 -9.71
C GLU A 34 -7.29 -29.33 -9.81
N ARG A 35 -7.95 -30.50 -9.89
CA ARG A 35 -9.42 -30.59 -9.87
C ARG A 35 -10.05 -30.04 -8.59
N MET A 36 -9.46 -30.33 -7.44
CA MET A 36 -9.97 -29.82 -6.16
C MET A 36 -9.85 -28.30 -6.07
N CYS A 37 -8.77 -27.72 -6.62
CA CYS A 37 -8.63 -26.27 -6.73
C CYS A 37 -9.67 -25.67 -7.70
N GLU A 38 -9.94 -26.31 -8.83
CA GLU A 38 -10.99 -25.89 -9.78
C GLU A 38 -12.39 -25.94 -9.14
N GLU A 39 -12.69 -26.98 -8.37
CA GLU A 39 -13.95 -27.08 -7.63
C GLU A 39 -14.09 -25.98 -6.59
N VAL A 40 -13.06 -25.73 -5.78
CA VAL A 40 -13.05 -24.66 -4.77
C VAL A 40 -13.18 -23.28 -5.45
N ALA A 41 -12.48 -23.04 -6.55
CA ALA A 41 -12.59 -21.80 -7.31
C ALA A 41 -13.99 -21.61 -7.91
N SER A 42 -14.57 -22.66 -8.47
CA SER A 42 -15.94 -22.66 -9.00
C SER A 42 -16.98 -22.40 -7.89
N GLN A 43 -16.80 -23.02 -6.73
CA GLN A 43 -17.64 -22.77 -5.56
C GLN A 43 -17.50 -21.33 -5.06
N SER A 44 -16.28 -20.79 -5.02
CA SER A 44 -16.02 -19.39 -4.66
C SER A 44 -16.73 -18.43 -5.62
N ALA A 45 -16.61 -18.64 -6.93
CA ALA A 45 -17.29 -17.82 -7.95
C ALA A 45 -18.83 -17.92 -7.86
N LYS A 46 -19.37 -19.11 -7.55
CA LYS A 46 -20.81 -19.29 -7.29
C LYS A 46 -21.25 -18.54 -6.03
N LEU A 47 -20.44 -18.57 -4.98
CA LEU A 47 -20.69 -17.84 -3.74
C LEU A 47 -20.67 -16.32 -3.98
N GLU A 48 -19.70 -15.83 -4.75
CA GLU A 48 -19.60 -14.42 -5.18
C GLU A 48 -20.86 -13.95 -5.91
N LYS A 49 -21.31 -14.73 -6.91
CA LYS A 49 -22.55 -14.43 -7.64
C LYS A 49 -23.78 -14.42 -6.73
N ARG A 50 -23.87 -15.36 -5.77
CA ARG A 50 -24.97 -15.39 -4.79
C ARG A 50 -24.95 -14.18 -3.85
N MET A 51 -23.78 -13.79 -3.36
CA MET A 51 -23.65 -12.60 -2.51
C MET A 51 -23.96 -11.30 -3.26
N HIS A 52 -23.53 -11.18 -4.52
CA HIS A 52 -23.88 -10.02 -5.35
C HIS A 52 -25.40 -9.94 -5.61
N ARG A 53 -26.06 -11.08 -5.85
CA ARG A 53 -27.52 -11.16 -5.98
C ARG A 53 -28.25 -10.81 -4.68
N ALA A 54 -27.74 -11.24 -3.52
CA ALA A 54 -28.31 -10.90 -2.22
C ALA A 54 -28.18 -9.40 -1.92
N SER A 55 -27.00 -8.81 -2.17
CA SER A 55 -26.75 -7.38 -1.95
C SER A 55 -27.58 -6.48 -2.88
N ARG A 56 -27.92 -6.94 -4.10
CA ARG A 56 -28.86 -6.24 -5.00
C ARG A 56 -30.32 -6.36 -4.58
N LYS A 57 -30.74 -7.50 -4.00
CA LYS A 57 -32.11 -7.69 -3.50
C LYS A 57 -32.43 -6.76 -2.32
N ASP A 58 -31.47 -6.55 -1.41
CA ASP A 58 -31.64 -5.60 -0.30
C ASP A 58 -31.77 -4.14 -0.77
N GLN A 59 -31.15 -3.76 -1.89
CA GLN A 59 -31.33 -2.43 -2.49
C GLN A 59 -32.67 -2.29 -3.24
N SER A 60 -33.23 -3.38 -3.76
CA SER A 60 -34.55 -3.36 -4.43
C SER A 60 -35.73 -3.34 -3.45
N ALA A 61 -35.55 -3.87 -2.23
CA ALA A 61 -36.57 -3.85 -1.18
C ALA A 61 -36.78 -2.47 -0.53
N ILE A 62 -35.81 -1.55 -0.69
CA ILE A 62 -35.89 -0.18 -0.17
C ILE A 62 -36.59 0.77 -1.17
N LYS A 63 -36.68 0.40 -2.46
CA LYS A 63 -37.28 1.27 -3.50
C LYS A 63 -38.80 1.16 -3.67
N THR A 64 -39.50 0.28 -2.94
CA THR A 64 -40.94 0.04 -3.14
C THR A 64 -41.87 0.73 -2.13
N SER A 65 -41.36 1.60 -1.24
CA SER A 65 -42.20 2.30 -0.24
C SER A 65 -42.38 3.80 -0.39
N ASP A 66 -41.73 4.51 -1.31
CA ASP A 66 -41.91 5.97 -1.42
C ASP A 66 -42.20 6.44 -2.85
N ILE A 67 -43.49 6.49 -3.19
CA ILE A 67 -44.02 7.37 -4.24
C ILE A 67 -45.24 8.11 -3.70
N ARG A 68 -45.06 9.40 -3.37
CA ARG A 68 -46.04 10.48 -3.59
C ARG A 68 -45.42 11.89 -3.35
N ASN A 69 -45.19 12.60 -4.47
CA ASN A 69 -45.26 14.05 -4.74
C ASN A 69 -44.89 15.06 -3.63
N THR A 70 -43.98 16.02 -3.82
CA THR A 70 -44.05 17.18 -4.76
C THR A 70 -42.71 17.96 -4.84
N ASN A 71 -42.62 18.82 -5.85
CA ASN A 71 -41.48 19.50 -6.49
C ASN A 71 -40.68 20.56 -5.71
N GLU A 72 -39.51 20.87 -6.31
CA GLU A 72 -38.73 22.14 -6.41
C GLU A 72 -37.44 22.33 -5.55
N ASP A 73 -36.32 22.38 -6.30
CA ASP A 73 -35.04 23.10 -6.16
C ASP A 73 -34.20 23.06 -4.87
N SER A 74 -33.11 22.29 -4.91
CA SER A 74 -31.71 22.79 -4.95
C SER A 74 -30.72 21.62 -4.72
N LEU A 75 -29.73 21.49 -5.61
CA LEU A 75 -28.72 20.43 -5.56
C LEU A 75 -27.68 20.70 -4.44
N SER A 76 -27.91 20.16 -3.26
CA SER A 76 -26.85 19.85 -2.29
C SER A 76 -26.52 18.36 -2.38
N SER A 77 -25.29 18.05 -2.78
CA SER A 77 -24.73 16.70 -2.71
C SER A 77 -24.65 16.28 -1.23
N ASP A 78 -25.57 15.44 -0.79
CA ASP A 78 -25.51 14.76 0.52
C ASP A 78 -24.19 13.98 0.62
N SER A 79 -23.24 14.55 1.35
CA SER A 79 -22.07 13.83 1.84
C SER A 79 -22.49 13.08 3.10
N ASP A 80 -22.50 11.74 2.97
CA ASP A 80 -22.90 10.77 3.99
C ASP A 80 -22.46 11.13 5.41
N GLU A 81 -23.44 11.19 6.31
CA GLU A 81 -23.35 11.62 7.70
C GLU A 81 -22.58 10.59 8.57
N PHE A 82 -21.40 10.98 9.05
CA PHE A 82 -20.52 10.16 9.90
C PHE A 82 -20.90 10.26 11.39
N HIS A 83 -21.85 9.42 11.84
CA HIS A 83 -22.04 9.14 13.26
C HIS A 83 -21.26 7.88 13.70
N ASP A 84 -20.35 8.01 14.67
CA ASP A 84 -19.62 6.90 15.30
C ASP A 84 -20.39 6.40 16.54
N ALA A 85 -20.56 5.07 16.62
CA ALA A 85 -21.39 4.39 17.62
C ALA A 85 -20.78 4.42 19.03
N GLU A 86 -21.64 4.52 20.05
CA GLU A 86 -21.26 4.42 21.46
C GLU A 86 -20.64 3.04 21.77
N SER A 87 -19.48 3.05 22.44
CA SER A 87 -18.75 1.86 22.84
C SER A 87 -19.40 1.17 24.05
N ALA A 88 -20.43 0.36 23.81
CA ALA A 88 -20.99 -0.56 24.79
C ALA A 88 -20.68 -2.02 24.43
N PHE A 89 -19.40 -2.39 24.29
CA PHE A 89 -19.00 -3.80 24.16
C PHE A 89 -17.75 -4.09 24.99
N ARG A 90 -17.96 -4.57 26.22
CA ARG A 90 -16.94 -5.31 26.98
C ARG A 90 -16.91 -6.74 26.45
N ILE A 91 -15.77 -7.16 25.89
CA ILE A 91 -15.53 -8.57 25.53
C ILE A 91 -15.02 -9.28 26.79
N PRO A 92 -15.69 -10.32 27.32
CA PRO A 92 -15.13 -11.12 28.40
C PRO A 92 -13.99 -12.00 27.85
N LEU A 93 -12.78 -11.89 28.42
CA LEU A 93 -11.76 -12.94 28.29
C LEU A 93 -12.24 -14.15 29.09
N GLN A 94 -12.54 -15.27 28.43
CA GLN A 94 -12.73 -16.55 29.12
C GLN A 94 -11.44 -17.37 29.13
N GLN A 95 -10.99 -17.68 30.34
CA GLN A 95 -9.96 -18.67 30.65
C GLN A 95 -10.50 -20.08 30.36
N HIS A 96 -9.63 -20.94 29.85
CA HIS A 96 -9.90 -22.35 29.63
C HIS A 96 -10.19 -23.08 30.95
N THR A 97 -11.34 -23.75 31.03
CA THR A 97 -11.52 -24.99 31.81
C THR A 97 -12.48 -25.93 31.10
N SER A 98 -12.06 -27.19 30.97
CA SER A 98 -12.76 -28.33 30.37
C SER A 98 -14.03 -28.74 31.13
N ASN A 99 -15.05 -29.22 30.43
CA ASN A 99 -15.83 -30.44 30.75
C ASN A 99 -16.95 -30.73 29.72
N ASP A 100 -17.28 -32.01 29.65
CA ASP A 100 -18.03 -32.79 28.65
C ASP A 100 -19.56 -32.59 28.52
N ASP A 101 -20.06 -33.18 27.42
CA ASP A 101 -21.39 -33.78 27.16
C ASP A 101 -22.62 -32.89 26.89
N ASN A 102 -23.13 -32.89 25.63
CA ASN A 102 -24.23 -33.76 25.18
C ASN A 102 -24.80 -33.40 23.78
N LYS A 103 -24.91 -34.45 22.95
CA LYS A 103 -25.98 -34.86 22.02
C LYS A 103 -26.82 -33.87 21.18
N SER A 104 -26.75 -34.16 19.86
CA SER A 104 -27.84 -34.40 18.89
C SER A 104 -28.73 -33.23 18.42
N ASN A 105 -28.72 -32.93 17.11
CA ASN A 105 -29.63 -33.57 16.14
C ASN A 105 -29.34 -33.11 14.71
N ILE A 106 -29.40 -34.11 13.82
CA ILE A 106 -29.35 -34.05 12.37
C ILE A 106 -30.73 -33.62 11.88
N VAL A 107 -30.79 -32.66 10.95
CA VAL A 107 -31.90 -32.53 10.00
C VAL A 107 -31.29 -32.20 8.65
N ASP A 108 -31.30 -33.21 7.77
CA ASP A 108 -31.13 -33.07 6.32
C ASP A 108 -32.27 -32.22 5.77
N ASP A 109 -31.98 -31.33 4.83
CA ASP A 109 -33.04 -30.87 3.93
C ASP A 109 -32.55 -30.59 2.52
N ASP A 110 -33.48 -30.88 1.62
CA ASP A 110 -33.29 -31.54 0.35
C ASP A 110 -32.95 -30.59 -0.81
N VAL A 111 -32.23 -31.13 -1.79
CA VAL A 111 -31.90 -30.46 -3.05
C VAL A 111 -33.10 -30.54 -3.98
N SER A 112 -33.68 -29.38 -4.34
CA SER A 112 -34.56 -29.29 -5.52
C SER A 112 -33.94 -28.44 -6.62
N SER A 113 -33.81 -29.11 -7.76
CA SER A 113 -33.33 -28.63 -9.05
C SER A 113 -34.48 -27.93 -9.79
N TYR A 114 -34.29 -26.66 -10.14
CA TYR A 114 -35.08 -26.01 -11.19
C TYR A 114 -34.15 -25.23 -12.13
N GLY A 115 -34.42 -25.43 -13.42
CA GLY A 115 -33.52 -25.19 -14.54
C GLY A 115 -33.36 -23.74 -15.00
N ASP A 116 -32.41 -23.62 -15.91
CA ASP A 116 -32.12 -22.46 -16.75
C ASP A 116 -33.35 -21.98 -17.52
N ASP A 117 -33.49 -20.66 -17.61
CA ASP A 117 -33.38 -19.89 -18.86
C ASP A 117 -33.51 -18.41 -18.48
N ASP A 118 -32.61 -17.55 -18.97
CA ASP A 118 -32.93 -16.19 -19.43
C ASP A 118 -31.66 -15.49 -19.94
N ASP A 119 -31.67 -15.27 -21.26
CA ASP A 119 -30.85 -14.36 -22.05
C ASP A 119 -31.07 -12.91 -21.59
N GLU A 120 -30.01 -12.19 -21.20
CA GLU A 120 -29.99 -10.73 -21.34
C GLU A 120 -28.61 -10.25 -21.83
N SER A 121 -28.67 -9.56 -22.96
CA SER A 121 -27.59 -8.90 -23.68
C SER A 121 -27.05 -7.69 -22.92
N GLU A 122 -25.78 -7.74 -22.49
CA GLU A 122 -25.05 -6.57 -22.00
C GLU A 122 -24.38 -5.83 -23.17
N SER A 123 -24.72 -4.55 -23.29
CA SER A 123 -24.09 -3.59 -24.18
C SER A 123 -22.64 -3.33 -23.78
N GLU A 124 -21.70 -3.66 -24.67
CA GLU A 124 -20.27 -3.41 -24.53
C GLU A 124 -19.97 -1.89 -24.53
N GLU A 125 -19.63 -1.33 -23.36
CA GLU A 125 -18.82 -0.12 -23.31
C GLU A 125 -17.38 -0.49 -23.71
N ARG A 126 -16.86 0.16 -24.75
CA ARG A 126 -15.52 -0.09 -25.30
C ARG A 126 -14.45 0.27 -24.28
N GLU A 127 -13.83 -0.72 -23.64
CA GLU A 127 -12.50 -0.58 -23.03
C GLU A 127 -11.48 -0.29 -24.15
N GLU A 128 -10.86 0.89 -24.13
CA GLU A 128 -9.65 1.14 -24.92
C GLU A 128 -8.52 0.26 -24.35
N ASN A 129 -8.28 -0.88 -24.99
CA ASN A 129 -7.19 -1.78 -24.65
C ASN A 129 -5.84 -1.05 -24.76
N LEU A 130 -5.18 -0.87 -23.61
CA LEU A 130 -3.78 -0.43 -23.56
C LEU A 130 -2.88 -1.41 -24.34
N PRO A 131 -1.84 -0.91 -25.01
CA PRO A 131 -0.94 -1.75 -25.79
C PRO A 131 -0.20 -2.78 -24.92
N VAL A 132 -0.11 -4.01 -25.42
CA VAL A 132 0.61 -5.10 -24.75
C VAL A 132 2.11 -4.88 -24.92
N VAL A 133 2.78 -4.47 -23.84
CA VAL A 133 4.25 -4.34 -23.81
C VAL A 133 4.88 -5.73 -23.79
N ILE A 134 5.45 -6.17 -24.91
CA ILE A 134 6.25 -7.40 -24.98
C ILE A 134 7.74 -7.03 -24.97
N VAL A 135 8.39 -7.26 -23.83
CA VAL A 135 9.85 -7.12 -23.70
C VAL A 135 10.54 -8.38 -24.21
N LYS A 136 11.15 -8.33 -25.41
CA LYS A 136 12.04 -9.40 -25.89
C LYS A 136 13.45 -9.20 -25.32
N ARG A 137 13.83 -9.98 -24.30
CA ARG A 137 15.22 -10.00 -23.81
C ARG A 137 16.11 -10.83 -24.74
N SER A 138 17.14 -10.22 -25.31
CA SER A 138 18.24 -10.96 -25.95
C SER A 138 19.03 -11.72 -24.87
N LYS A 139 19.18 -13.04 -25.03
CA LYS A 139 20.03 -13.86 -24.16
C LYS A 139 21.49 -13.68 -24.58
N ASN A 140 22.17 -12.68 -24.03
CA ASN A 140 23.63 -12.63 -24.12
C ASN A 140 24.22 -13.55 -23.04
N THR A 141 24.59 -14.77 -23.45
CA THR A 141 25.55 -15.61 -22.73
C THR A 141 26.95 -15.02 -22.93
N GLY A 142 27.31 -14.07 -22.08
CA GLY A 142 28.65 -13.48 -22.00
C GLY A 142 29.38 -13.99 -20.75
N THR A 143 30.46 -14.72 -20.98
CA THR A 143 31.41 -15.28 -20.01
C THR A 143 31.85 -14.29 -18.92
N ALA A 144 31.84 -14.76 -17.68
CA ALA A 144 32.39 -14.06 -16.52
C ALA A 144 33.90 -13.85 -16.68
N ASN A 145 34.32 -12.59 -16.87
CA ASN A 145 35.71 -12.19 -16.75
C ASN A 145 35.93 -11.52 -15.39
N ASN A 146 36.67 -12.21 -14.52
CA ASN A 146 37.26 -11.68 -13.31
C ASN A 146 38.28 -10.58 -13.68
N ILE A 147 38.13 -9.38 -13.12
CA ILE A 147 39.19 -8.37 -13.08
C ILE A 147 39.29 -7.81 -11.64
N PRO A 148 40.51 -7.61 -11.11
CA PRO A 148 40.76 -7.53 -9.67
C PRO A 148 40.49 -6.15 -9.07
N SER A 149 40.09 -6.17 -7.81
CA SER A 149 40.08 -5.02 -6.90
C SER A 149 41.48 -4.43 -6.73
N THR A 150 41.69 -3.23 -7.26
CA THR A 150 42.83 -2.36 -6.91
C THR A 150 42.32 -0.98 -6.55
N THR A 151 42.44 -0.66 -5.26
CA THR A 151 42.12 0.66 -4.68
C THR A 151 43.34 1.57 -4.85
N PRO A 152 43.22 2.76 -5.47
CA PRO A 152 44.29 3.75 -5.42
C PRO A 152 44.16 4.56 -4.13
N THR A 153 45.13 4.41 -3.23
CA THR A 153 45.30 5.26 -2.05
C THR A 153 45.90 6.60 -2.50
N VAL A 154 45.08 7.65 -2.59
CA VAL A 154 45.58 9.03 -2.76
C VAL A 154 45.71 9.67 -1.37
N LYS A 155 46.96 9.88 -0.94
CA LYS A 155 47.29 10.71 0.22
C LYS A 155 47.23 12.17 -0.22
N THR A 156 46.25 12.92 0.28
CA THR A 156 46.28 14.39 0.19
C THR A 156 46.06 14.96 1.59
N THR A 157 47.14 15.39 2.20
CA THR A 157 47.20 16.29 3.34
C THR A 157 46.60 17.63 2.92
N ASN A 158 45.49 18.04 3.55
CA ASN A 158 45.10 19.45 3.66
C ASN A 158 44.24 19.61 4.91
N ASN A 159 44.84 20.20 5.94
CA ASN A 159 44.20 20.66 7.16
C ASN A 159 43.24 21.80 6.84
N VAL A 160 41.95 21.50 6.83
CA VAL A 160 40.89 22.48 7.12
C VAL A 160 39.99 21.82 8.15
N GLN A 161 39.95 22.36 9.36
CA GLN A 161 39.03 21.93 10.41
C GLN A 161 37.58 22.18 9.95
N ARG A 162 37.02 21.21 9.23
CA ARG A 162 35.57 21.01 9.20
C ARG A 162 35.22 20.33 10.51
N THR A 163 34.42 20.99 11.33
CA THR A 163 33.71 20.36 12.43
C THR A 163 32.89 19.20 11.86
N THR A 164 33.41 17.99 11.96
CA THR A 164 32.69 16.77 11.61
C THR A 164 31.61 16.57 12.67
N THR A 165 30.41 17.07 12.42
CA THR A 165 29.20 16.60 13.12
C THR A 165 29.15 15.08 12.88
N SER A 166 29.36 14.28 13.93
CA SER A 166 29.28 12.82 13.77
C SER A 166 27.87 12.47 13.31
N LYS A 167 27.73 11.76 12.19
CA LYS A 167 26.43 11.25 11.74
C LYS A 167 25.77 10.50 12.89
N ARG A 168 24.50 10.81 13.18
CA ARG A 168 23.75 10.14 14.25
C ARG A 168 23.72 8.64 13.97
N LYS A 169 24.03 7.82 14.98
CA LYS A 169 23.81 6.37 14.89
C LYS A 169 22.34 6.09 15.17
N ARG A 170 21.61 5.63 14.15
CA ARG A 170 20.21 5.22 14.24
C ARG A 170 20.08 3.81 14.79
N ARG A 171 18.92 3.49 15.37
CA ARG A 171 18.63 2.13 15.86
C ARG A 171 18.41 1.18 14.68
N ASP A 172 18.82 -0.07 14.84
CA ASP A 172 18.67 -1.13 13.84
C ASP A 172 17.64 -2.20 14.25
N ARG A 173 17.06 -2.07 15.45
CA ARG A 173 16.11 -3.02 16.04
C ARG A 173 15.07 -2.33 16.93
N ILE A 174 13.92 -2.99 17.05
CA ILE A 174 12.88 -2.76 18.05
C ILE A 174 12.60 -4.07 18.80
N PRO A 175 11.91 -4.05 19.95
CA PRO A 175 11.47 -5.28 20.61
C PRO A 175 10.69 -6.21 19.66
N GLU A 176 10.85 -7.52 19.84
CA GLU A 176 10.09 -8.50 19.05
C GLU A 176 8.60 -8.43 19.41
N ARG A 177 7.73 -8.46 18.40
CA ARG A 177 6.29 -8.47 18.61
C ARG A 177 5.88 -9.72 19.39
N PRO A 178 4.99 -9.60 20.40
CA PRO A 178 4.38 -10.75 21.06
C PRO A 178 3.71 -11.72 20.06
N ASN A 179 3.81 -13.02 20.35
CA ASN A 179 3.29 -14.07 19.47
C ASN A 179 1.80 -14.33 19.70
N TYR A 180 0.95 -13.40 19.24
CA TYR A 180 -0.50 -13.58 19.21
C TYR A 180 -0.97 -13.91 17.79
N SER A 181 -1.83 -14.92 17.66
CA SER A 181 -2.50 -15.21 16.39
C SER A 181 -3.59 -14.17 16.13
N ILE A 182 -3.62 -13.69 14.89
CA ILE A 182 -4.48 -12.60 14.44
C ILE A 182 -5.64 -13.20 13.64
N ASN A 183 -6.89 -13.06 14.10
CA ASN A 183 -8.08 -13.48 13.35
C ASN A 183 -8.92 -12.25 12.96
N LEU A 184 -8.67 -11.70 11.76
CA LEU A 184 -9.34 -10.49 11.27
C LEU A 184 -10.85 -10.69 11.07
N TRP A 185 -11.26 -11.91 10.70
CA TRP A 185 -12.67 -12.26 10.56
C TRP A 185 -13.45 -12.10 11.87
N SER A 186 -12.82 -12.36 13.03
CA SER A 186 -13.49 -12.20 14.34
C SER A 186 -13.98 -10.77 14.60
N ILE A 187 -13.30 -9.77 14.01
CA ILE A 187 -13.67 -8.36 14.07
C ILE A 187 -14.67 -8.05 12.95
N ILE A 188 -14.35 -8.43 11.71
CA ILE A 188 -15.08 -7.99 10.51
C ILE A 188 -16.45 -8.69 10.34
N LYS A 189 -16.66 -9.88 10.92
CA LYS A 189 -17.93 -10.63 10.78
C LYS A 189 -19.16 -9.83 11.25
N ASN A 190 -18.99 -8.99 12.27
CA ASN A 190 -20.07 -8.16 12.83
C ASN A 190 -20.23 -6.83 12.07
N CYS A 191 -19.41 -6.62 11.06
CA CYS A 191 -19.25 -5.37 10.31
C CYS A 191 -19.65 -5.50 8.85
N VAL A 192 -20.11 -6.68 8.41
CA VAL A 192 -20.60 -6.90 7.05
C VAL A 192 -21.79 -5.97 6.81
N GLY A 193 -21.71 -5.13 5.78
CA GLY A 193 -22.72 -4.11 5.45
C GLY A 193 -22.62 -2.80 6.25
N LYS A 194 -21.66 -2.67 7.18
CA LYS A 194 -21.37 -1.44 7.93
C LYS A 194 -20.07 -0.79 7.44
N ASP A 195 -19.91 0.51 7.69
CA ASP A 195 -18.65 1.19 7.46
C ASP A 195 -17.56 0.67 8.42
N LEU A 196 -16.54 0.00 7.86
CA LEU A 196 -15.42 -0.57 8.59
C LEU A 196 -14.57 0.48 9.33
N SER A 197 -14.63 1.74 8.92
CA SER A 197 -13.89 2.82 9.55
C SER A 197 -14.34 3.07 11.00
N LYS A 198 -15.61 2.75 11.32
CA LYS A 198 -16.27 2.99 12.61
C LYS A 198 -16.05 1.89 13.64
N ILE A 199 -15.37 0.79 13.28
CA ILE A 199 -15.11 -0.31 14.21
C ILE A 199 -13.72 -0.15 14.83
N PRO A 200 -13.61 -0.08 16.18
CA PRO A 200 -12.32 0.01 16.84
C PRO A 200 -11.54 -1.28 16.62
N ILE A 201 -10.45 -1.18 15.85
CA ILE A 201 -9.53 -2.29 15.63
C ILE A 201 -8.61 -2.39 16.86
N PRO A 202 -8.52 -3.57 17.53
CA PRO A 202 -7.62 -3.79 18.66
C PRO A 202 -6.16 -3.54 18.29
N VAL A 203 -5.34 -3.13 19.27
CA VAL A 203 -3.90 -2.86 19.06
C VAL A 203 -3.16 -4.09 18.50
N ASN A 204 -3.63 -5.31 18.75
CA ASN A 204 -3.04 -6.56 18.25
C ASN A 204 -2.99 -6.66 16.71
N PHE A 205 -3.82 -5.89 16.00
CA PHE A 205 -3.86 -5.81 14.54
C PHE A 205 -3.06 -4.62 14.00
N SER A 206 -2.56 -3.77 14.90
CA SER A 206 -1.82 -2.59 14.55
C SER A 206 -0.33 -2.91 14.38
N GLU A 207 0.42 -1.91 13.97
CA GLU A 207 1.87 -1.86 14.03
C GLU A 207 2.27 -0.58 14.78
N PRO A 208 3.45 -0.51 15.41
CA PRO A 208 3.85 0.63 16.23
C PRO A 208 4.30 1.85 15.39
N LEU A 209 3.56 2.16 14.32
CA LEU A 209 3.73 3.36 13.49
C LEU A 209 2.38 4.03 13.25
N SER A 210 2.37 5.35 13.30
CA SER A 210 1.26 6.22 12.90
C SER A 210 1.13 6.27 11.38
N MET A 211 -0.05 6.59 10.84
CA MET A 211 -0.21 6.79 9.40
C MET A 211 0.73 7.90 8.87
N LEU A 212 1.04 8.92 9.68
CA LEU A 212 2.00 9.99 9.32
C LEU A 212 3.39 9.42 9.03
N GLN A 213 3.83 8.48 9.87
CA GLN A 213 5.08 7.74 9.70
C GLN A 213 4.99 6.84 8.46
N ARG A 214 3.89 6.08 8.31
CA ARG A 214 3.69 5.18 7.17
C ARG A 214 3.76 5.89 5.81
N ILE A 215 3.21 7.09 5.71
CA ILE A 215 3.31 7.91 4.48
C ILE A 215 4.74 8.42 4.29
N THR A 216 5.45 8.76 5.37
CA THR A 216 6.86 9.19 5.30
C THR A 216 7.79 8.05 4.83
N GLU A 217 7.44 6.78 5.07
CA GLU A 217 8.19 5.62 4.57
C GLU A 217 8.30 5.56 3.04
N GLU A 218 7.47 6.28 2.30
CA GLU A 218 7.59 6.38 0.83
C GLU A 218 8.95 6.96 0.40
N LEU A 219 9.62 7.69 1.29
CA LEU A 219 10.96 8.23 1.09
C LEU A 219 12.08 7.21 1.29
N GLU A 220 11.78 5.94 1.58
CA GLU A 220 12.79 4.86 1.70
C GLU A 220 13.69 4.78 0.46
N TYR A 221 13.12 4.99 -0.73
CA TYR A 221 13.84 5.01 -2.00
C TYR A 221 13.96 6.42 -2.59
N SER A 222 14.03 7.44 -1.75
CA SER A 222 14.24 8.85 -2.14
C SER A 222 15.47 9.09 -3.03
N SER A 223 16.49 8.23 -2.96
CA SER A 223 17.65 8.27 -3.86
C SER A 223 17.29 8.10 -5.35
N VAL A 224 16.13 7.49 -5.66
CA VAL A 224 15.57 7.45 -7.01
C VAL A 224 15.20 8.86 -7.49
N LEU A 225 14.66 9.71 -6.61
CA LEU A 225 14.38 11.12 -6.90
C LEU A 225 15.66 11.94 -7.02
N ASP A 226 16.69 11.65 -6.20
CA ASP A 226 18.00 12.29 -6.34
C ASP A 226 18.66 11.98 -7.69
N ALA A 227 18.46 10.75 -8.21
CA ALA A 227 18.89 10.39 -9.55
C ALA A 227 18.08 11.14 -10.62
N ALA A 228 16.75 11.20 -10.47
CA ALA A 228 15.86 11.95 -11.37
C ALA A 228 16.21 13.44 -11.45
N ALA A 229 16.60 14.06 -10.32
CA ALA A 229 16.97 15.46 -10.23
C ALA A 229 18.27 15.82 -10.98
N LYS A 230 19.12 14.81 -11.24
CA LYS A 230 20.39 14.95 -11.98
C LYS A 230 20.23 14.73 -13.50
N THR A 231 19.07 14.25 -13.93
CA THR A 231 18.77 13.98 -15.33
C THR A 231 18.20 15.22 -16.02
N ASN A 232 18.66 15.49 -17.25
CA ASN A 232 18.14 16.58 -18.09
C ASN A 232 17.15 16.10 -19.16
N ASN A 233 17.03 14.79 -19.39
CA ASN A 233 16.05 14.21 -20.31
C ASN A 233 14.70 14.07 -19.58
N ASN A 234 13.65 14.72 -20.09
CA ASN A 234 12.33 14.74 -19.47
C ASN A 234 11.69 13.35 -19.35
N TRP A 235 11.84 12.49 -20.35
CA TRP A 235 11.28 11.14 -20.35
C TRP A 235 12.02 10.21 -19.40
N GLU A 236 13.34 10.33 -19.33
CA GLU A 236 14.15 9.59 -18.36
C GLU A 236 13.87 10.06 -16.92
N GLN A 237 13.72 11.37 -16.69
CA GLN A 237 13.31 11.92 -15.40
C GLN A 237 11.93 11.38 -15.01
N LEU A 238 10.94 11.41 -15.91
CA LEU A 238 9.61 10.83 -15.70
C LEU A 238 9.67 9.31 -15.45
N ALA A 239 10.58 8.57 -16.08
CA ALA A 239 10.78 7.15 -15.80
C ALA A 239 11.28 6.90 -14.37
N TYR A 240 12.17 7.74 -13.85
CA TYR A 240 12.56 7.68 -12.44
C TYR A 240 11.43 8.07 -11.49
N VAL A 241 10.60 9.06 -11.83
CA VAL A 241 9.39 9.40 -11.06
C VAL A 241 8.46 8.20 -10.99
N ALA A 242 8.18 7.54 -12.13
CA ALA A 242 7.38 6.33 -12.17
C ALA A 242 7.99 5.18 -11.35
N ALA A 243 9.31 5.03 -11.36
CA ALA A 243 9.98 4.03 -10.53
C ALA A 243 9.84 4.33 -9.02
N PHE A 244 9.91 5.61 -8.63
CA PHE A 244 9.68 6.05 -7.27
C PHE A 244 8.24 5.75 -6.82
N THR A 245 7.22 6.03 -7.64
CA THR A 245 5.83 5.71 -7.30
C THR A 245 5.56 4.21 -7.20
N VAL A 246 6.26 3.37 -7.97
CA VAL A 246 6.20 1.91 -7.81
C VAL A 246 6.85 1.48 -6.49
N SER A 247 7.98 2.10 -6.12
CA SER A 247 8.74 1.73 -4.92
C SER A 247 7.95 1.88 -3.60
N SER A 248 7.02 2.84 -3.53
CA SER A 248 6.20 3.10 -2.33
C SER A 248 5.30 1.93 -1.96
N TYR A 249 4.98 1.04 -2.90
CA TYR A 249 4.15 -0.14 -2.66
C TYR A 249 4.95 -1.36 -2.17
N SER A 250 6.27 -1.31 -2.23
CA SER A 250 7.11 -2.50 -1.99
C SER A 250 6.96 -3.09 -0.59
N THR A 251 6.80 -2.25 0.44
CA THR A 251 6.64 -2.68 1.84
C THR A 251 5.27 -3.30 2.13
N THR A 252 4.25 -2.99 1.31
CA THR A 252 2.89 -3.56 1.45
C THR A 252 2.87 -5.07 1.19
N ALA A 253 3.89 -5.62 0.51
CA ALA A 253 3.98 -7.05 0.21
C ALA A 253 4.00 -7.95 1.46
N THR A 254 4.49 -7.41 2.58
CA THR A 254 4.75 -8.15 3.82
C THR A 254 4.11 -7.51 5.06
N ARG A 255 3.61 -6.27 4.95
CA ARG A 255 3.04 -5.52 6.06
C ARG A 255 1.52 -5.45 5.98
N ILE A 256 0.88 -6.39 6.67
CA ILE A 256 -0.59 -6.52 6.76
C ILE A 256 -1.19 -5.81 7.99
N ASN A 257 -0.35 -5.35 8.91
CA ASN A 257 -0.76 -4.66 10.13
C ASN A 257 -1.18 -3.21 9.83
N LYS A 258 -2.21 -2.73 10.54
CA LYS A 258 -2.76 -1.39 10.38
C LYS A 258 -1.92 -0.36 11.15
N PRO A 259 -1.41 0.73 10.54
CA PRO A 259 -0.81 1.82 11.32
C PRO A 259 -1.85 2.50 12.21
N PHE A 260 -1.42 3.13 13.30
CA PHE A 260 -2.31 3.92 14.15
C PHE A 260 -2.95 5.05 13.33
N ASN A 261 -4.26 5.24 13.49
CA ASN A 261 -4.94 6.40 12.93
C ASN A 261 -4.44 7.64 13.70
N PRO A 262 -3.83 8.64 13.04
CA PRO A 262 -3.32 9.80 13.75
C PRO A 262 -4.44 10.60 14.39
N LEU A 263 -4.16 11.22 15.53
CA LEU A 263 -5.07 12.19 16.13
C LEU A 263 -5.08 13.47 15.30
N LEU A 264 -6.18 14.22 15.32
CA LEU A 264 -6.28 15.52 14.67
C LEU A 264 -5.23 16.48 15.26
N GLY A 265 -4.40 17.07 14.40
CA GLY A 265 -3.26 17.89 14.81
C GLY A 265 -2.03 17.10 15.27
N GLU A 266 -2.07 15.77 15.24
CA GLU A 266 -0.86 14.96 15.35
C GLU A 266 0.10 15.31 14.22
N THR A 267 1.37 15.39 14.56
CA THR A 267 2.46 15.76 13.65
C THR A 267 3.48 14.66 13.57
N PHE A 268 4.25 14.60 12.50
CA PHE A 268 5.46 13.80 12.45
C PHE A 268 6.52 14.52 11.62
N GLU A 269 7.66 14.80 12.23
CA GLU A 269 8.85 15.25 11.51
C GLU A 269 9.86 14.13 11.28
N CYS A 270 10.56 14.17 10.17
CA CYS A 270 11.68 13.28 9.90
C CYS A 270 12.78 14.04 9.16
N ASP A 271 13.80 14.50 9.90
CA ASP A 271 14.96 15.16 9.32
C ASP A 271 16.09 14.14 9.14
N ARG A 272 16.40 13.87 7.87
CA ARG A 272 17.46 12.97 7.41
C ARG A 272 18.44 13.72 6.52
N THR A 273 18.56 15.04 6.70
CA THR A 273 19.39 15.89 5.83
C THR A 273 20.87 15.53 5.96
N ASP A 274 21.32 15.03 7.11
CA ASP A 274 22.72 14.69 7.40
C ASP A 274 23.17 13.32 6.83
N ASP A 275 22.25 12.38 6.61
CA ASP A 275 22.54 11.04 6.13
C ASP A 275 21.88 10.67 4.78
N LEU A 276 20.59 10.94 4.60
CA LEU A 276 19.84 10.65 3.37
C LEU A 276 19.58 11.89 2.49
N GLY A 277 19.86 13.10 2.98
CA GLY A 277 19.79 14.35 2.22
C GLY A 277 18.37 14.87 2.01
N TRP A 278 17.41 14.48 2.85
CA TRP A 278 16.03 14.97 2.80
C TRP A 278 15.46 15.20 4.20
N ARG A 279 14.41 16.00 4.28
CA ARG A 279 13.57 16.15 5.48
C ARG A 279 12.10 16.15 5.10
N SER A 280 11.25 15.71 6.02
CA SER A 280 9.80 15.60 5.82
C SER A 280 9.04 16.12 7.04
N MET A 281 7.87 16.71 6.78
CA MET A 281 6.92 17.15 7.78
C MET A 281 5.52 16.66 7.40
N ALA A 282 4.80 16.08 8.35
CA ALA A 282 3.43 15.59 8.17
C ALA A 282 2.51 16.08 9.30
N GLU A 283 1.26 16.41 8.98
CA GLU A 283 0.21 16.77 9.95
C GLU A 283 -1.11 16.08 9.58
N GLN A 284 -1.83 15.57 10.58
CA GLN A 284 -3.23 15.17 10.42
C GLN A 284 -4.11 16.41 10.37
N VAL A 285 -4.45 16.86 9.17
CA VAL A 285 -5.16 18.12 8.91
C VAL A 285 -6.68 18.00 9.02
N SER A 286 -7.22 16.79 8.91
CA SER A 286 -8.65 16.50 9.11
C SER A 286 -8.85 15.12 9.74
N HIS A 287 -9.94 14.93 10.48
CA HIS A 287 -10.31 13.65 11.08
C HIS A 287 -11.62 13.08 10.51
N HIS A 288 -12.52 13.91 10.00
CA HIS A 288 -13.77 13.49 9.37
C HIS A 288 -14.02 14.29 8.08
N PRO A 289 -13.65 13.76 6.90
CA PRO A 289 -12.89 12.52 6.70
C PRO A 289 -11.41 12.66 7.17
N PRO A 290 -10.71 11.55 7.52
CA PRO A 290 -9.30 11.59 7.87
C PRO A 290 -8.44 12.03 6.69
N ALA A 291 -7.67 13.11 6.86
CA ALA A 291 -6.73 13.60 5.86
C ALA A 291 -5.38 13.93 6.49
N VAL A 292 -4.32 13.58 5.79
CA VAL A 292 -2.92 13.88 6.12
C VAL A 292 -2.34 14.79 5.06
N ALA A 293 -1.69 15.87 5.49
CA ALA A 293 -0.85 16.69 4.63
C ALA A 293 0.62 16.37 4.90
N THR A 294 1.42 16.24 3.85
CA THR A 294 2.86 16.04 3.97
C THR A 294 3.64 16.96 3.03
N HIS A 295 4.82 17.36 3.46
CA HIS A 295 5.77 18.15 2.67
C HIS A 295 7.19 17.66 2.95
N SER A 296 7.91 17.33 1.89
CA SER A 296 9.26 16.79 1.93
C SER A 296 10.16 17.53 0.96
N GLU A 297 11.40 17.75 1.38
CA GLU A 297 12.42 18.45 0.61
C GLU A 297 13.67 17.58 0.56
N GLY A 298 14.21 17.39 -0.63
CA GLY A 298 15.47 16.66 -0.82
C GLY A 298 16.43 17.35 -1.79
N GLN A 299 17.34 16.57 -2.37
CA GLN A 299 18.41 17.09 -3.22
C GLN A 299 17.90 17.47 -4.62
N GLY A 300 17.38 18.68 -4.75
CA GLY A 300 16.91 19.21 -6.03
C GLY A 300 15.44 18.88 -6.36
N TRP A 301 14.71 18.31 -5.39
CA TRP A 301 13.29 18.01 -5.53
C TRP A 301 12.50 18.42 -4.27
N THR A 302 11.20 18.69 -4.47
CA THR A 302 10.21 18.94 -3.41
C THR A 302 9.01 18.06 -3.70
N LEU A 303 8.59 17.27 -2.71
CA LEU A 303 7.43 16.38 -2.77
C LEU A 303 6.42 16.83 -1.73
N TYR A 304 5.18 17.07 -2.12
CA TYR A 304 4.08 17.30 -1.19
C TYR A 304 2.86 16.53 -1.64
N GLN A 305 2.04 16.09 -0.70
CA GLN A 305 0.85 15.32 -1.00
C GLN A 305 -0.21 15.49 0.07
N GLU A 306 -1.46 15.43 -0.37
CA GLU A 306 -2.62 15.22 0.47
C GLU A 306 -3.04 13.76 0.37
N PHE A 307 -3.17 13.09 1.50
CA PHE A 307 -3.54 11.69 1.58
C PHE A 307 -4.81 11.53 2.40
N THR A 308 -5.85 11.00 1.76
CA THR A 308 -7.07 10.50 2.38
C THR A 308 -7.27 9.05 1.96
N MET A 309 -8.03 8.26 2.70
CA MET A 309 -8.20 6.84 2.40
C MET A 309 -9.66 6.42 2.58
N GLY A 310 -10.25 5.88 1.52
CA GLY A 310 -11.53 5.16 1.57
C GLY A 310 -11.30 3.65 1.70
N SER A 311 -12.18 2.96 2.41
CA SER A 311 -12.12 1.50 2.53
C SER A 311 -13.50 0.87 2.32
N LYS A 312 -13.58 -0.20 1.51
CA LYS A 312 -14.82 -0.94 1.23
C LYS A 312 -14.60 -2.45 1.34
N PHE A 313 -15.37 -3.11 2.20
CA PHE A 313 -15.41 -4.57 2.28
C PHE A 313 -16.18 -5.15 1.10
N ARG A 314 -15.59 -6.10 0.37
CA ARG A 314 -16.21 -6.76 -0.79
C ARG A 314 -16.32 -8.27 -0.59
N GLY A 315 -16.61 -8.71 0.63
CA GLY A 315 -16.73 -10.12 0.96
C GLY A 315 -15.36 -10.79 1.16
N GLN A 316 -14.72 -11.26 0.09
CA GLN A 316 -13.45 -11.98 0.24
C GLN A 316 -12.26 -11.07 0.60
N TYR A 317 -12.35 -9.79 0.22
CA TYR A 317 -11.26 -8.81 0.38
C TYR A 317 -11.76 -7.45 0.85
N LEU A 318 -10.85 -6.67 1.43
CA LEU A 318 -11.03 -5.24 1.73
C LEU A 318 -10.30 -4.44 0.66
N SER A 319 -11.04 -3.58 -0.03
CA SER A 319 -10.49 -2.63 -0.99
C SER A 319 -10.19 -1.33 -0.27
N ILE A 320 -8.94 -0.87 -0.38
CA ILE A 320 -8.43 0.37 0.19
C ILE A 320 -8.07 1.29 -0.97
N THR A 321 -8.75 2.43 -1.07
CA THR A 321 -8.58 3.40 -2.14
C THR A 321 -8.01 4.68 -1.56
N PRO A 322 -6.70 4.95 -1.77
CA PRO A 322 -6.13 6.26 -1.50
C PRO A 322 -6.79 7.34 -2.36
N LEU A 323 -7.00 8.51 -1.76
CA LEU A 323 -7.55 9.71 -2.37
C LEU A 323 -6.56 10.87 -2.15
N GLY A 324 -6.65 11.87 -3.02
CA GLY A 324 -5.72 13.01 -3.04
C GLY A 324 -4.60 12.86 -4.05
N TYR A 325 -3.91 13.97 -4.32
CA TYR A 325 -2.83 14.05 -5.30
C TYR A 325 -1.48 14.18 -4.60
N SER A 326 -0.48 13.55 -5.20
CA SER A 326 0.92 13.82 -4.91
C SER A 326 1.49 14.76 -5.97
N HIS A 327 2.33 15.70 -5.54
CA HIS A 327 3.01 16.69 -6.36
C HIS A 327 4.51 16.59 -6.17
N LEU A 328 5.26 16.53 -7.27
CA LEU A 328 6.72 16.50 -7.25
C LEU A 328 7.28 17.57 -8.18
N ILE A 329 8.13 18.43 -7.64
CA ILE A 329 8.74 19.53 -8.38
C ILE A 329 10.26 19.35 -8.37
N PHE A 330 10.88 19.40 -9.55
CA PHE A 330 12.34 19.41 -9.67
C PHE A 330 12.86 20.82 -9.89
N LYS A 331 13.82 21.25 -9.06
CA LYS A 331 14.35 22.62 -9.06
C LYS A 331 15.13 22.96 -10.33
N ASN A 332 15.89 22.01 -10.87
CA ASN A 332 16.77 22.24 -12.02
C ASN A 332 16.00 22.33 -13.35
N THR A 333 15.04 21.43 -13.56
CA THR A 333 14.24 21.38 -14.80
C THR A 333 12.98 22.23 -14.74
N GLY A 334 12.49 22.55 -13.53
CA GLY A 334 11.18 23.18 -13.34
C GLY A 334 10.01 22.26 -13.67
N ASN A 335 10.25 20.96 -13.90
CA ASN A 335 9.19 20.00 -14.16
C ASN A 335 8.34 19.78 -12.90
N HIS A 336 7.02 19.80 -13.08
CA HIS A 336 6.03 19.56 -12.04
C HIS A 336 5.18 18.35 -12.41
N PHE A 337 5.33 17.28 -11.63
CA PHE A 337 4.61 16.03 -11.82
C PHE A 337 3.47 15.90 -10.81
N THR A 338 2.34 15.33 -11.25
CA THR A 338 1.26 14.90 -10.35
C THR A 338 0.80 13.48 -10.63
N TRP A 339 0.41 12.75 -9.59
CA TRP A 339 -0.23 11.45 -9.73
C TRP A 339 -1.20 11.16 -8.59
N LYS A 340 -2.05 10.15 -8.81
CA LYS A 340 -2.89 9.51 -7.78
C LYS A 340 -2.38 8.10 -7.52
N LYS A 341 -2.51 7.66 -6.27
CA LYS A 341 -2.12 6.30 -5.84
C LYS A 341 -3.16 5.27 -6.32
N VAL A 342 -2.70 4.04 -6.59
CA VAL A 342 -3.56 2.90 -6.95
C VAL A 342 -4.23 2.26 -5.74
N THR A 343 -5.23 1.41 -6.00
CA THR A 343 -5.99 0.69 -4.97
C THR A 343 -5.19 -0.49 -4.41
N THR A 344 -5.26 -0.67 -3.09
CA THR A 344 -4.69 -1.83 -2.39
C THR A 344 -5.81 -2.79 -1.98
N LEU A 345 -5.65 -4.08 -2.26
CA LEU A 345 -6.56 -5.15 -1.88
C LEU A 345 -5.95 -5.97 -0.75
N VAL A 346 -6.67 -6.11 0.36
CA VAL A 346 -6.34 -7.04 1.44
C VAL A 346 -7.21 -8.27 1.25
N ASN A 347 -6.63 -9.34 0.69
CA ASN A 347 -7.34 -10.56 0.32
C ASN A 347 -7.41 -11.56 1.48
N ASN A 348 -8.31 -12.53 1.37
CA ASN A 348 -8.51 -13.63 2.31
C ASN A 348 -8.90 -13.18 3.73
N ILE A 349 -9.76 -12.17 3.83
CA ILE A 349 -10.20 -11.62 5.11
C ILE A 349 -11.06 -12.61 5.91
N ILE A 350 -11.83 -13.43 5.21
CA ILE A 350 -12.73 -14.42 5.83
C ILE A 350 -11.98 -15.74 6.08
N VAL A 351 -11.33 -16.28 5.03
CA VAL A 351 -10.69 -17.60 5.05
C VAL A 351 -9.34 -17.54 4.33
N GLY A 352 -8.32 -18.14 4.95
CA GLY A 352 -6.97 -18.28 4.39
C GLY A 352 -5.96 -17.31 5.01
N LYS A 353 -4.73 -17.34 4.48
CA LYS A 353 -3.68 -16.40 4.87
C LYS A 353 -3.92 -15.05 4.19
N LEU A 354 -3.94 -13.97 4.96
CA LEU A 354 -4.01 -12.60 4.45
C LEU A 354 -2.85 -12.34 3.50
N TRP A 355 -3.15 -11.72 2.36
CA TRP A 355 -2.13 -11.24 1.42
C TRP A 355 -2.61 -9.96 0.74
N ILE A 356 -1.64 -9.13 0.34
CA ILE A 356 -1.92 -7.83 -0.27
C ILE A 356 -1.64 -7.88 -1.77
N ASP A 357 -2.53 -7.23 -2.53
CA ASP A 357 -2.31 -6.87 -3.92
C ASP A 357 -2.45 -5.37 -4.13
N ASN A 358 -1.74 -4.82 -5.12
CA ASN A 358 -1.91 -3.43 -5.55
C ASN A 358 -2.34 -3.47 -7.02
N VAL A 359 -3.47 -2.83 -7.34
CA VAL A 359 -4.18 -3.01 -8.60
C VAL A 359 -4.72 -1.71 -9.16
N GLY A 360 -4.87 -1.67 -10.48
CA GLY A 360 -5.44 -0.53 -11.20
C GLY A 360 -4.39 0.24 -11.98
N GLU A 361 -4.73 1.46 -12.35
CA GLU A 361 -3.91 2.31 -13.22
C GLU A 361 -3.51 3.59 -12.49
N MET A 362 -2.29 4.05 -12.77
CA MET A 362 -1.75 5.31 -12.25
C MET A 362 -1.27 6.15 -13.43
N ASP A 363 -1.86 7.33 -13.56
CA ASP A 363 -1.40 8.36 -14.49
C ASP A 363 -0.48 9.34 -13.76
N ILE A 364 0.73 9.51 -14.30
CA ILE A 364 1.70 10.50 -13.87
C ILE A 364 1.79 11.56 -14.97
N ILE A 365 1.43 12.79 -14.66
CA ILE A 365 1.34 13.88 -15.62
C ILE A 365 2.47 14.87 -15.35
N ASN A 366 3.29 15.18 -16.36
CA ASN A 366 4.19 16.32 -16.34
C ASN A 366 3.46 17.57 -16.82
N HIS A 367 3.20 18.52 -15.94
CA HIS A 367 2.47 19.74 -16.29
C HIS A 367 3.27 20.74 -17.11
N THR A 368 4.60 20.62 -17.10
CA THR A 368 5.52 21.52 -17.82
C THR A 368 5.63 21.10 -19.28
N THR A 369 5.85 19.82 -19.56
CA THR A 369 6.04 19.31 -20.94
C THR A 369 4.79 18.68 -21.54
N LYS A 370 3.78 18.39 -20.72
CA LYS A 370 2.58 17.61 -21.08
C LYS A 370 2.86 16.14 -21.43
N ASP A 371 4.06 15.65 -21.16
CA ASP A 371 4.35 14.21 -21.21
C ASP A 371 3.57 13.48 -20.10
N THR A 372 3.17 12.24 -20.36
CA THR A 372 2.45 11.41 -19.37
C THR A 372 3.07 10.03 -19.25
N CYS A 373 2.98 9.42 -18.07
CA CYS A 373 3.29 8.01 -17.85
C CYS A 373 2.05 7.29 -17.34
N LYS A 374 1.59 6.27 -18.05
CA LYS A 374 0.52 5.38 -17.60
C LYS A 374 1.13 4.10 -17.06
N LEU A 375 0.98 3.86 -15.76
CA LEU A 375 1.38 2.62 -15.09
C LEU A 375 0.15 1.72 -14.90
N LYS A 376 0.29 0.43 -15.21
CA LYS A 376 -0.74 -0.60 -15.00
C LYS A 376 -0.25 -1.63 -13.99
N TYR A 377 -0.99 -1.78 -12.90
CA TYR A 377 -0.78 -2.76 -11.85
C TYR A 377 -1.74 -3.93 -12.06
N PHE A 378 -1.18 -5.08 -12.44
CA PHE A 378 -1.98 -6.25 -12.79
C PHE A 378 -2.44 -6.96 -11.52
N GLN A 379 -3.76 -7.15 -11.42
CA GLN A 379 -4.35 -7.98 -10.39
C GLN A 379 -3.88 -9.43 -10.53
N TYR A 380 -3.50 -10.03 -9.40
CA TYR A 380 -3.14 -11.43 -9.36
C TYR A 380 -4.34 -12.30 -9.76
N SER A 381 -4.08 -13.23 -10.68
CA SER A 381 -5.05 -14.23 -11.11
C SER A 381 -4.38 -15.59 -11.15
N TYR A 382 -5.01 -16.58 -10.52
CA TYR A 382 -4.51 -17.96 -10.47
C TYR A 382 -4.42 -18.60 -11.87
N PHE A 383 -5.27 -18.16 -12.81
CA PHE A 383 -5.32 -18.67 -14.18
C PHE A 383 -4.38 -17.93 -15.13
N SER A 384 -3.77 -16.82 -14.68
CA SER A 384 -2.83 -16.07 -15.51
C SER A 384 -1.46 -16.75 -15.53
N LYS A 385 -0.83 -16.75 -16.71
CA LYS A 385 0.59 -17.11 -16.86
C LYS A 385 1.53 -15.95 -16.56
N ASP A 386 0.99 -14.76 -16.30
CA ASP A 386 1.79 -13.58 -15.96
C ASP A 386 2.50 -13.74 -14.62
N VAL A 387 3.63 -13.04 -14.52
CA VAL A 387 4.34 -12.90 -13.25
C VAL A 387 3.41 -12.19 -12.24
N PRO A 388 3.21 -12.74 -11.03
CA PRO A 388 2.44 -12.06 -10.00
C PRO A 388 2.98 -10.66 -9.71
N ARG A 389 2.10 -9.72 -9.34
CA ARG A 389 2.50 -8.37 -8.92
C ARG A 389 3.20 -7.56 -10.02
N LYS A 390 2.93 -7.91 -11.28
CA LYS A 390 3.47 -7.25 -12.47
C LYS A 390 3.00 -5.80 -12.55
N VAL A 391 3.93 -4.95 -12.96
CA VAL A 391 3.67 -3.56 -13.32
C VAL A 391 4.27 -3.31 -14.69
N THR A 392 3.51 -2.67 -15.57
CA THR A 392 4.01 -2.14 -16.85
C THR A 392 3.73 -0.66 -16.95
N GLY A 393 4.56 0.05 -17.69
CA GLY A 393 4.38 1.48 -17.92
C GLY A 393 4.68 1.86 -19.35
N VAL A 394 4.01 2.90 -19.83
CA VAL A 394 4.35 3.58 -21.09
C VAL A 394 4.42 5.07 -20.81
N ILE A 395 5.50 5.70 -21.25
CA ILE A 395 5.63 7.17 -21.26
C ILE A 395 5.31 7.65 -22.67
N THR A 396 4.35 8.55 -22.78
CA THR A 396 3.95 9.22 -24.01
C THR A 396 4.31 10.69 -23.95
N ASP A 397 4.74 11.23 -25.09
CA ASP A 397 4.95 12.67 -25.21
C ASP A 397 3.65 13.44 -25.45
N SER A 398 3.75 14.77 -25.51
CA SER A 398 2.61 15.66 -25.78
C SER A 398 1.91 15.42 -27.12
N ASN A 399 2.53 14.68 -28.05
CA ASN A 399 1.98 14.31 -29.35
C ASN A 399 1.43 12.87 -29.34
N SER A 400 1.22 12.28 -28.16
CA SER A 400 0.76 10.91 -27.96
C SER A 400 1.71 9.84 -28.54
N GLN A 401 2.98 10.17 -28.78
CA GLN A 401 3.97 9.18 -29.22
C GLN A 401 4.62 8.53 -28.01
N ALA A 402 4.71 7.21 -28.03
CA ALA A 402 5.33 6.48 -26.96
C ALA A 402 6.88 6.58 -27.03
N ARG A 403 7.49 7.04 -25.94
CA ARG A 403 8.93 7.37 -25.86
C ARG A 403 9.70 6.42 -24.97
N TRP A 404 9.09 5.91 -23.90
CA TRP A 404 9.70 4.94 -23.00
C TRP A 404 8.70 3.85 -22.62
N VAL A 405 9.23 2.68 -22.27
CA VAL A 405 8.48 1.59 -21.65
C VAL A 405 9.11 1.21 -20.32
N LEU A 406 8.26 0.81 -19.37
CA LEU A 406 8.65 0.31 -18.07
C LEU A 406 8.06 -1.09 -17.85
N SER A 407 8.80 -1.95 -17.17
CA SER A 407 8.33 -3.29 -16.82
C SER A 407 9.03 -3.81 -15.57
N GLY A 408 8.30 -4.52 -14.73
CA GLY A 408 8.82 -5.14 -13.53
C GLY A 408 7.73 -5.63 -12.59
N THR A 409 8.05 -5.68 -11.30
CA THR A 409 7.08 -5.99 -10.24
C THR A 409 7.23 -4.98 -9.11
N TRP A 410 6.13 -4.61 -8.47
CA TRP A 410 6.17 -3.66 -7.34
C TRP A 410 6.82 -4.25 -6.08
N THR A 411 7.23 -5.53 -6.11
CA THR A 411 7.89 -6.20 -4.97
C THR A 411 9.35 -6.51 -5.16
N GLU A 412 9.90 -6.35 -6.36
CA GLU A 412 11.31 -6.68 -6.64
C GLU A 412 12.04 -5.51 -7.28
N LYS A 413 11.63 -5.11 -8.49
CA LYS A 413 12.31 -4.08 -9.27
C LYS A 413 11.44 -3.56 -10.40
N ILE A 414 11.78 -2.37 -10.89
CA ILE A 414 11.26 -1.81 -12.13
C ILE A 414 12.42 -1.41 -13.04
N GLU A 415 12.32 -1.83 -14.29
CA GLU A 415 13.25 -1.49 -15.35
C GLU A 415 12.54 -0.63 -16.39
N GLY A 416 13.27 0.23 -17.09
CA GLY A 416 12.72 1.00 -18.19
C GLY A 416 13.76 1.41 -19.21
N GLY A 417 13.31 1.74 -20.42
CA GLY A 417 14.18 2.12 -21.52
C GLY A 417 13.43 2.85 -22.63
N PRO A 418 14.16 3.51 -23.55
CA PRO A 418 13.55 4.19 -24.69
C PRO A 418 12.90 3.19 -25.65
N VAL A 419 11.88 3.66 -26.35
CA VAL A 419 11.20 2.91 -27.42
C VAL A 419 12.04 3.03 -28.70
N GLU A 420 12.42 1.89 -29.27
CA GLU A 420 13.27 1.85 -30.48
C GLU A 420 12.46 1.56 -31.74
N SER A 421 11.41 0.72 -31.64
CA SER A 421 10.46 0.48 -32.72
C SER A 421 9.04 0.26 -32.18
N THR A 422 8.07 0.77 -32.92
CA THR A 422 6.64 0.47 -32.76
C THR A 422 6.22 -0.37 -33.95
N SER A 423 5.90 -1.64 -33.72
CA SER A 423 5.38 -2.51 -34.78
C SER A 423 3.86 -2.55 -34.72
N ASP A 424 3.22 -1.90 -35.69
CA ASP A 424 1.79 -2.03 -35.97
C ASP A 424 1.58 -3.27 -36.83
N HIS A 425 1.74 -4.45 -36.24
CA HIS A 425 1.16 -5.64 -36.83
C HIS A 425 -0.36 -5.59 -36.57
N ASN A 426 -1.17 -5.92 -37.58
CA ASN A 426 -2.66 -5.91 -37.65
C ASN A 426 -3.42 -6.71 -36.56
N THR A 427 -2.81 -6.95 -35.42
CA THR A 427 -3.43 -7.44 -34.18
C THR A 427 -3.76 -6.24 -33.30
N HIS A 428 -4.86 -6.29 -32.52
CA HIS A 428 -5.31 -5.24 -31.58
C HIS A 428 -4.36 -4.99 -30.39
N SER A 429 -3.05 -4.99 -30.61
CA SER A 429 -1.97 -4.89 -29.63
C SER A 429 -0.80 -4.16 -30.28
N HIS A 430 -0.54 -2.90 -29.88
CA HIS A 430 0.68 -2.23 -30.32
C HIS A 430 1.88 -2.87 -29.62
N HIS A 431 2.76 -3.50 -30.39
CA HIS A 431 3.96 -4.13 -29.88
C HIS A 431 5.11 -3.12 -29.89
N MET A 432 5.59 -2.78 -28.71
CA MET A 432 6.70 -1.86 -28.50
C MET A 432 7.97 -2.64 -28.15
N GLU A 433 9.04 -2.48 -28.93
CA GLU A 433 10.31 -3.15 -28.68
C GLU A 433 11.35 -2.17 -28.08
N THR A 434 12.11 -2.68 -27.11
CA THR A 434 13.24 -1.98 -26.48
C THR A 434 14.36 -2.97 -26.21
N HIS A 435 15.60 -2.60 -26.53
CA HIS A 435 16.78 -3.46 -26.27
C HIS A 435 17.62 -2.95 -25.09
N ASN A 436 17.39 -1.71 -24.64
CA ASN A 436 18.21 -1.03 -23.65
C ASN A 436 17.42 -0.69 -22.38
N MET A 437 17.03 -1.72 -21.62
CA MET A 437 16.40 -1.52 -20.32
C MET A 437 17.45 -1.30 -19.23
N LYS A 438 17.25 -0.24 -18.43
CA LYS A 438 18.02 0.02 -17.21
C LYS A 438 17.18 -0.23 -15.97
N VAL A 439 17.80 -0.67 -14.88
CA VAL A 439 17.15 -0.76 -13.57
C VAL A 439 16.96 0.65 -13.03
N LEU A 440 15.69 1.05 -12.84
CA LEU A 440 15.32 2.36 -12.31
C LEU A 440 15.14 2.31 -10.79
N TRP A 441 14.63 1.19 -10.27
CA TRP A 441 14.51 0.91 -8.85
C TRP A 441 14.62 -0.60 -8.59
N GLN A 442 15.18 -0.95 -7.43
CA GLN A 442 15.30 -2.32 -6.93
C GLN A 442 15.04 -2.30 -5.42
N ARG A 443 14.16 -3.18 -4.95
CA ARG A 443 13.83 -3.34 -3.53
C ARG A 443 15.03 -3.88 -2.75
N LYS A 444 15.28 -3.31 -1.56
CA LYS A 444 16.13 -3.89 -0.53
C LYS A 444 15.32 -4.92 0.25
N MET A 445 15.67 -6.20 0.12
CA MET A 445 14.96 -7.26 0.85
C MET A 445 15.28 -7.18 2.34
N PRO A 446 14.26 -7.15 3.23
CA PRO A 446 14.50 -7.20 4.67
C PRO A 446 15.08 -8.57 5.05
N PRO A 447 16.02 -8.65 6.00
CA PRO A 447 16.48 -9.91 6.56
C PRO A 447 15.32 -10.71 7.20
N ALA A 448 15.41 -12.04 7.21
CA ALA A 448 14.33 -12.91 7.71
C ALA A 448 13.93 -12.64 9.18
N TYR A 449 14.86 -12.16 10.02
CA TYR A 449 14.56 -11.85 11.42
C TYR A 449 13.62 -10.65 11.59
N MET A 450 13.41 -9.83 10.55
CA MET A 450 12.50 -8.66 10.58
C MET A 450 11.03 -9.07 10.66
N GLU A 451 10.68 -10.34 10.39
CA GLU A 451 9.30 -10.85 10.54
C GLU A 451 8.77 -10.70 11.98
N LYS A 452 9.68 -10.78 12.96
CA LYS A 452 9.37 -10.55 14.37
C LYS A 452 9.24 -9.08 14.74
N MET A 453 9.69 -8.18 13.86
CA MET A 453 9.62 -6.72 14.02
C MET A 453 8.68 -6.15 12.96
N TYR A 454 7.49 -6.74 12.84
CA TYR A 454 6.41 -6.30 11.94
C TYR A 454 6.78 -6.25 10.45
N ASN A 455 7.83 -6.96 10.02
CA ASN A 455 8.41 -6.85 8.67
C ASN A 455 8.80 -5.40 8.30
N PHE A 456 9.23 -4.63 9.29
CA PHE A 456 9.73 -3.28 9.08
C PHE A 456 10.97 -3.29 8.18
N THR A 457 11.13 -2.20 7.43
CA THR A 457 12.38 -1.89 6.74
C THR A 457 13.34 -1.20 7.72
N GLU A 458 14.57 -0.94 7.27
CA GLU A 458 15.53 -0.18 8.08
C GLU A 458 14.98 1.22 8.40
N LEU A 459 14.45 1.94 7.41
CA LEU A 459 13.82 3.24 7.64
C LEU A 459 12.64 3.14 8.62
N ALA A 460 11.75 2.14 8.44
CA ALA A 460 10.58 1.97 9.30
C ALA A 460 10.95 1.72 10.78
N ILE A 461 12.03 0.96 11.02
CA ILE A 461 12.58 0.80 12.38
C ILE A 461 12.97 2.16 12.95
N GLU A 462 13.61 3.03 12.17
CA GLU A 462 14.13 4.32 12.63
C GLU A 462 13.04 5.38 12.87
N LEU A 463 11.90 5.29 12.19
CA LEU A 463 10.87 6.35 12.20
C LEU A 463 10.31 6.69 13.57
N ASN A 464 10.23 5.71 14.47
CA ASN A 464 9.72 5.90 15.82
C ASN A 464 10.81 5.86 16.90
N GLU A 465 12.07 6.02 16.51
CA GLU A 465 13.17 6.27 17.45
C GLU A 465 12.99 7.64 18.10
N ASP A 466 13.11 7.74 19.42
CA ASP A 466 12.98 9.01 20.13
C ASP A 466 13.99 10.05 19.62
N GLU A 467 13.52 11.28 19.44
CA GLU A 467 14.35 12.40 19.01
C GLU A 467 14.15 13.61 19.93
N PRO A 468 15.24 14.27 20.36
CA PRO A 468 15.12 15.45 21.20
C PRO A 468 14.57 16.63 20.41
N GLY A 469 13.79 17.48 21.08
CA GLY A 469 13.33 18.74 20.52
C GLY A 469 12.31 18.61 19.39
N VAL A 470 11.60 17.48 19.31
CA VAL A 470 10.38 17.31 18.49
C VAL A 470 9.20 18.04 19.13
N ALA A 471 8.18 18.36 18.35
CA ALA A 471 6.94 18.96 18.84
C ALA A 471 6.23 18.06 19.89
N PRO A 472 5.45 18.63 20.83
CA PRO A 472 4.62 17.84 21.75
C PRO A 472 3.56 16.98 21.05
N THR A 473 3.16 17.37 19.84
CA THR A 473 2.24 16.66 18.97
C THR A 473 2.92 15.60 18.09
N ASP A 474 4.25 15.40 18.19
CA ASP A 474 4.98 14.44 17.34
C ASP A 474 4.57 12.99 17.65
N SER A 475 4.37 12.16 16.61
CA SER A 475 3.97 10.75 16.77
C SER A 475 4.92 9.94 17.65
N ARG A 476 6.21 10.31 17.79
CA ARG A 476 7.12 9.64 18.73
C ARG A 476 6.73 9.81 20.19
N ARG A 477 6.00 10.87 20.51
CA ARG A 477 5.50 11.17 21.86
C ARG A 477 4.13 10.55 22.15
N ARG A 478 3.54 9.86 21.17
CA ARG A 478 2.23 9.21 21.28
C ARG A 478 2.31 7.97 22.21
N PRO A 479 1.63 7.98 23.36
CA PRO A 479 1.88 7.00 24.43
C PRO A 479 1.40 5.58 24.10
N ASP A 480 0.22 5.43 23.48
CA ASP A 480 -0.32 4.12 23.07
C ASP A 480 0.58 3.44 22.03
N GLN A 481 1.12 4.22 21.08
CA GLN A 481 2.05 3.72 20.08
C GLN A 481 3.39 3.28 20.70
N ARG A 482 3.96 4.06 21.63
CA ARG A 482 5.21 3.71 22.33
C ARG A 482 5.04 2.42 23.16
N LEU A 483 3.96 2.33 23.94
CA LEU A 483 3.65 1.13 24.73
C LEU A 483 3.49 -0.12 23.85
N MET A 484 2.89 0.02 22.66
CA MET A 484 2.79 -1.09 21.70
C MET A 484 4.17 -1.53 21.22
N GLU A 485 5.05 -0.59 20.86
CA GLU A 485 6.41 -0.89 20.40
C GLU A 485 7.23 -1.63 21.47
N GLU A 486 7.01 -1.30 22.74
CA GLU A 486 7.62 -1.94 23.91
C GLU A 486 7.02 -3.32 24.24
N GLY A 487 5.99 -3.77 23.51
CA GLY A 487 5.30 -5.03 23.75
C GLY A 487 4.27 -5.00 24.88
N ARG A 488 3.98 -3.82 25.45
CA ARG A 488 3.01 -3.60 26.54
C ARG A 488 1.60 -3.38 25.99
N TRP A 489 1.07 -4.38 25.29
CA TRP A 489 -0.16 -4.23 24.48
C TRP A 489 -1.43 -3.93 25.27
N ASP A 490 -1.57 -4.45 26.51
CA ASP A 490 -2.74 -4.16 27.35
C ASP A 490 -2.77 -2.69 27.77
N GLU A 491 -1.61 -2.15 28.16
CA GLU A 491 -1.46 -0.74 28.51
C GLU A 491 -1.62 0.16 27.29
N ALA A 492 -1.10 -0.26 26.14
CA ALA A 492 -1.32 0.43 24.86
C ALA A 492 -2.81 0.53 24.51
N ASN A 493 -3.61 -0.53 24.73
CA ASN A 493 -5.05 -0.50 24.50
C ASN A 493 -5.75 0.50 25.46
N GLN A 494 -5.35 0.54 26.74
CA GLN A 494 -5.91 1.50 27.70
C GLN A 494 -5.59 2.95 27.31
N GLU A 495 -4.34 3.21 26.93
CA GLU A 495 -3.94 4.55 26.51
C GLU A 495 -4.61 4.98 25.21
N LYS A 496 -4.75 4.05 24.26
CA LYS A 496 -5.48 4.30 23.01
C LYS A 496 -6.91 4.78 23.29
N LEU A 497 -7.60 4.13 24.21
CA LEU A 497 -8.95 4.54 24.61
C LEU A 497 -8.96 5.94 25.24
N ARG A 498 -7.98 6.26 26.10
CA ARG A 498 -7.86 7.57 26.74
C ARG A 498 -7.67 8.69 25.72
N VAL A 499 -6.73 8.54 24.78
CA VAL A 499 -6.42 9.58 23.79
C VAL A 499 -7.54 9.75 22.76
N GLU A 500 -8.18 8.65 22.33
CA GLU A 500 -9.34 8.73 21.44
C GLU A 500 -10.54 9.41 22.13
N GLU A 501 -10.77 9.15 23.42
CA GLU A 501 -11.83 9.80 24.18
C GLU A 501 -11.54 11.30 24.41
N LYS A 502 -10.29 11.67 24.72
CA LYS A 502 -9.87 13.08 24.81
C LYS A 502 -10.16 13.83 23.50
N GLN A 503 -9.85 13.21 22.36
CA GLN A 503 -10.15 13.78 21.06
C GLN A 503 -11.66 13.91 20.82
N ARG A 504 -12.46 12.88 21.16
CA ARG A 504 -13.93 12.92 21.04
C ARG A 504 -14.54 14.07 21.86
N GLN A 505 -14.09 14.26 23.10
CA GLN A 505 -14.55 15.34 23.96
C GLN A 505 -14.17 16.72 23.39
N THR A 506 -12.92 16.87 22.93
CA THR A 506 -12.43 18.12 22.31
C THR A 506 -13.21 18.47 21.03
N ARG A 507 -13.63 17.46 20.26
CA ARG A 507 -14.51 17.65 19.09
C ARG A 507 -15.90 18.13 19.52
N LYS A 508 -16.54 17.46 20.49
CA LYS A 508 -17.87 17.86 21.01
C LYS A 508 -17.86 19.31 21.54
N ILE A 509 -16.81 19.71 22.25
CA ILE A 509 -16.64 21.09 22.73
C ILE A 509 -16.59 22.07 21.54
N ARG A 510 -15.82 21.77 20.49
CA ARG A 510 -15.74 22.61 19.28
C ARG A 510 -17.08 22.71 18.55
N GLU A 511 -17.83 21.62 18.44
CA GLU A 511 -19.15 21.60 17.80
C GLU A 511 -20.19 22.43 18.58
N VAL A 512 -20.12 22.44 19.92
CA VAL A 512 -21.03 23.22 20.78
C VAL A 512 -20.68 24.72 20.78
N HIS A 513 -19.40 25.08 20.76
CA HIS A 513 -18.96 26.48 20.86
C HIS A 513 -18.77 27.17 19.50
N GLY A 514 -18.70 26.42 18.40
CA GLY A 514 -18.50 26.93 17.05
C GLY A 514 -19.83 27.19 16.33
N SER A 515 -19.96 28.36 15.68
CA SER A 515 -21.06 28.67 14.76
C SER A 515 -20.86 27.93 13.43
N GLY A 516 -21.00 26.60 13.40
CA GLY A 516 -21.04 25.74 12.20
C GLY A 516 -19.84 25.77 11.23
N THR A 517 -18.89 26.69 11.41
CA THR A 517 -17.81 27.05 10.45
C THR A 517 -16.43 27.12 11.10
N ASP A 518 -16.32 26.96 12.42
CA ASP A 518 -15.05 26.89 13.13
C ASP A 518 -14.49 25.45 13.05
N SER A 519 -14.22 25.02 11.82
CA SER A 519 -13.50 23.79 11.53
C SER A 519 -12.06 23.91 12.05
N TYR A 520 -11.51 22.81 12.56
CA TYR A 520 -10.12 22.75 13.01
C TYR A 520 -9.18 23.35 11.95
N LYS A 521 -8.28 24.24 12.38
CA LYS A 521 -7.26 24.84 11.53
C LYS A 521 -5.93 24.16 11.78
N PRO A 522 -5.36 23.46 10.78
CA PRO A 522 -4.02 22.91 10.87
C PRO A 522 -3.00 23.98 11.24
N LYS A 523 -1.99 23.60 12.02
CA LYS A 523 -1.01 24.56 12.54
C LYS A 523 0.13 24.81 11.55
N TRP A 524 0.51 23.79 10.79
CA TRP A 524 1.72 23.83 9.97
C TRP A 524 1.43 23.90 8.47
N PHE A 525 0.18 23.67 8.10
CA PHE A 525 -0.30 23.72 6.72
C PHE A 525 -1.48 24.69 6.57
N ILE A 526 -1.63 25.26 5.38
CA ILE A 526 -2.75 26.12 5.01
C ILE A 526 -3.48 25.49 3.84
N LYS A 527 -4.80 25.33 3.98
CA LYS A 527 -5.67 24.85 2.92
C LYS A 527 -5.76 25.88 1.79
N GLN A 528 -5.53 25.45 0.56
CA GLN A 528 -5.60 26.25 -0.65
C GLN A 528 -6.24 25.44 -1.78
N PHE A 529 -6.85 26.11 -2.75
CA PHE A 529 -7.38 25.44 -3.93
C PHE A 529 -6.28 25.30 -4.99
N ASP A 530 -6.00 24.06 -5.42
CA ASP A 530 -5.06 23.79 -6.51
C ASP A 530 -5.79 23.69 -7.85
N SER A 531 -5.54 24.68 -8.71
CA SER A 531 -6.08 24.70 -10.08
C SER A 531 -5.54 23.60 -10.98
N MET A 532 -4.37 23.01 -10.69
CA MET A 532 -3.76 21.99 -11.54
C MET A 532 -4.49 20.64 -11.42
N THR A 533 -4.94 20.32 -10.21
CA THR A 533 -5.65 19.08 -9.90
C THR A 533 -7.15 19.28 -9.68
N ASN A 534 -7.62 20.54 -9.67
CA ASN A 534 -8.99 20.93 -9.38
C ASN A 534 -9.46 20.37 -8.02
N SER A 535 -8.59 20.46 -7.01
CA SER A 535 -8.84 19.94 -5.68
C SER A 535 -8.22 20.82 -4.59
N ASP A 536 -8.69 20.68 -3.36
CA ASP A 536 -8.06 21.32 -2.21
C ASP A 536 -6.72 20.65 -1.91
N VAL A 537 -5.72 21.46 -1.55
CA VAL A 537 -4.40 21.02 -1.11
C VAL A 537 -3.96 21.79 0.13
N HIS A 538 -3.25 21.11 1.01
CA HIS A 538 -2.64 21.70 2.20
C HIS A 538 -1.18 22.07 1.93
N VAL A 539 -0.87 23.37 1.88
CA VAL A 539 0.47 23.89 1.59
C VAL A 539 1.23 24.13 2.89
N PHE A 540 2.45 23.61 2.97
CA PHE A 540 3.30 23.76 4.14
C PHE A 540 3.79 25.20 4.32
N THR A 541 3.73 25.69 5.56
CA THR A 541 4.04 27.09 5.90
C THR A 541 5.50 27.34 6.24
N ASN A 542 6.32 26.29 6.35
CA ASN A 542 7.70 26.33 6.86
C ASN A 542 7.86 26.75 8.34
N GLN A 543 6.78 27.22 8.99
CA GLN A 543 6.79 27.70 10.37
C GLN A 543 7.12 26.61 11.40
N TYR A 544 6.93 25.33 11.06
CA TYR A 544 7.32 24.22 11.92
C TYR A 544 8.82 24.22 12.19
N TRP A 545 9.63 24.34 11.15
CA TRP A 545 11.10 24.35 11.27
C TRP A 545 11.60 25.59 12.02
N GLU A 546 10.94 26.73 11.85
CA GLU A 546 11.23 27.95 12.61
C GLU A 546 10.92 27.79 14.10
N SER A 547 9.80 27.14 14.42
CA SER A 547 9.37 26.82 15.79
C SER A 547 10.35 25.84 16.43
N LYS A 548 10.76 24.80 15.69
CA LYS A 548 11.78 23.83 16.13
C LYS A 548 13.11 24.49 16.43
N LEU A 549 13.59 25.39 15.56
CA LEU A 549 14.85 26.10 15.77
C LEU A 549 14.82 26.92 17.07
N LYS A 550 13.67 27.51 17.40
CA LYS A 550 13.46 28.29 18.63
C LYS A 550 13.06 27.44 19.83
N GLN A 551 12.75 26.16 19.63
CA GLN A 551 12.11 25.27 20.61
C GLN A 551 10.84 25.88 21.23
N ASP A 552 10.07 26.62 20.42
CA ASP A 552 8.81 27.25 20.82
C ASP A 552 7.62 26.46 20.25
N TRP A 553 6.94 25.72 21.13
CA TRP A 553 5.80 24.88 20.79
C TRP A 553 4.46 25.45 21.25
N SER A 554 4.40 26.76 21.54
CA SER A 554 3.18 27.44 22.00
C SER A 554 1.98 27.32 21.06
N ARG A 555 2.22 26.99 19.79
CA ARG A 555 1.19 26.79 18.75
C ARG A 555 0.58 25.38 18.77
N CYS A 556 1.22 24.41 19.40
CA CYS A 556 0.76 23.02 19.45
C CYS A 556 -0.39 22.86 20.43
N ASP A 557 -1.39 22.08 20.03
CA ASP A 557 -2.48 21.68 20.92
C ASP A 557 -2.03 20.49 21.80
N ASP A 558 -2.67 20.33 22.97
CA ASP A 558 -2.45 19.18 23.85
C ASP A 558 -3.34 18.00 23.46
N ILE A 559 -2.80 17.09 22.64
CA ILE A 559 -3.59 16.00 22.01
C ILE A 559 -3.38 14.62 22.61
N PHE A 560 -2.33 14.40 23.41
CA PHE A 560 -2.03 13.08 24.01
C PHE A 560 -2.58 12.91 25.41
#